data_AF-A0A8W8IFE9-F1
#
_entry.id   AF-A0A8W8IFE9-F1
#
_cell.length_a   1.000
_cell.length_b   1.000
_cell.length_c   1.000
_cell.angle_alpha   90.00
_cell.angle_beta   90.00
_cell.angle_gamma   90.00
#
_symmetry.space_group_name_H-M   'P 1'
#
loop_
_entity.id
_entity.type
_entity.pdbx_description
1 polymer ?
#
loop_
_entity_poly.entity_id
_entity_poly.type
_entity_poly.pdbx_seq_one_letter_code
_entity_poly.pdbx_strand_id
1 'polypeptide(L)'
;EVYALPTEMMDEEDQYPLFDSSGRLDVQVSQGATLSKFMAKDTQFRYLRLEPAIAQCYSKLIYNENKWLNASDPPIDIDIVRAFMSNEEQKSLIQSSDERYNTHTLGQALELRYASTVQNSTSVYNNVRLLKKIVDVCGPVFHNYGFNMNLGLYPKSVYVSMDEDQFLFWSSSESLIPQGFTEQEFDLYLEARREAALQSRIVDPDDLKEACFEPAVPQRQHIRYKYKEPKAILRKRRRRRQTADACVPSDSTDFCTSTLKHRQAVVDELWTLMSKNKHIYHEPESEVEDALKGCLLACGTCLEGAIYEKKLEHCSNLIHWMPFDLMNDQKDMTNFFARDNLDTFALACEGSGHCLLRAPIFSILAPSVKLRYRPDPARSVIEDLYSSEENPSPMLSLLEELYAIHAIGVTKFWVKDEKEISSMKLALQAALMYNPDVTEVHIYVTQSNSKSPVQGEVEKFVKEFAQGGCPTYTREILSPFRIMDPPHSVRKRSALLLGKGSEEMMRKSLSREIDEFSREAP
;
A
#
# COMPACT_ATOMS: atom_id res chain seq x y z
N GLU A 1 4.44 -35.05 22.32
CA GLU A 1 4.34 -36.19 21.37
C GLU A 1 2.86 -36.42 21.06
N VAL A 2 2.52 -36.38 19.77
CA VAL A 2 1.17 -36.66 19.23
C VAL A 2 0.90 -38.15 19.43
N TYR A 3 -0.23 -38.50 20.04
CA TYR A 3 -0.58 -39.91 20.25
C TYR A 3 -1.07 -40.48 18.92
N ALA A 4 -0.33 -41.41 18.33
CA ALA A 4 -0.83 -42.20 17.21
C ALA A 4 -1.89 -43.16 17.75
N LEU A 5 -3.09 -43.15 17.16
CA LEU A 5 -4.14 -44.11 17.50
C LEU A 5 -3.69 -45.53 17.17
N PRO A 6 -4.17 -46.55 17.90
CA PRO A 6 -4.00 -47.94 17.51
C PRO A 6 -4.51 -48.15 16.07
N THR A 7 -3.74 -48.87 15.27
CA THR A 7 -3.98 -49.11 13.83
C THR A 7 -5.36 -49.69 13.52
N GLU A 8 -6.05 -50.24 14.52
CA GLU A 8 -7.38 -50.85 14.44
C GLU A 8 -8.53 -49.83 14.49
N MET A 9 -8.25 -48.54 14.74
CA MET A 9 -9.25 -47.44 14.72
C MET A 9 -9.02 -46.42 13.60
N MET A 10 -8.19 -46.76 12.61
CA MET A 10 -7.93 -45.94 11.43
C MET A 10 -8.93 -46.28 10.32
N ASP A 11 -10.19 -45.90 10.49
CA ASP A 11 -11.04 -45.64 9.33
C ASP A 11 -10.54 -44.33 8.70
N GLU A 12 -10.27 -44.37 7.40
CA GLU A 12 -9.40 -43.45 6.66
C GLU A 12 -9.93 -42.01 6.45
N GLU A 13 -11.04 -41.60 7.07
CA GLU A 13 -11.73 -40.35 6.68
C GLU A 13 -11.54 -39.12 7.60
N ASP A 14 -11.11 -39.22 8.87
CA ASP A 14 -11.02 -38.03 9.75
C ASP A 14 -9.79 -38.05 10.69
N GLN A 15 -8.60 -37.79 10.16
CA GLN A 15 -7.36 -37.63 10.94
C GLN A 15 -7.24 -36.24 11.59
N TYR A 16 -8.15 -35.88 12.48
CA TYR A 16 -7.95 -34.71 13.35
C TYR A 16 -7.16 -35.12 14.60
N PRO A 17 -6.14 -34.35 15.05
CA PRO A 17 -5.30 -34.76 16.17
C PRO A 17 -6.12 -34.90 17.47
N LEU A 18 -6.08 -36.09 18.06
CA LEU A 18 -6.71 -36.37 19.36
C LEU A 18 -5.67 -36.18 20.48
N PHE A 19 -5.94 -35.25 21.40
CA PHE A 19 -5.09 -34.99 22.55
C PHE A 19 -5.66 -35.64 23.81
N ASP A 20 -4.77 -36.25 24.61
CA ASP A 20 -5.07 -36.71 25.97
C ASP A 20 -4.71 -35.60 26.97
N SER A 21 -5.72 -35.04 27.64
CA SER A 21 -5.58 -33.94 28.60
C SER A 21 -5.15 -34.41 30.00
N SER A 22 -5.06 -35.73 30.26
CA SER A 22 -4.76 -36.30 31.58
C SER A 22 -3.43 -35.80 32.15
N GLY A 23 -3.50 -34.94 33.16
CA GLY A 23 -2.31 -34.35 33.80
C GLY A 23 -1.48 -33.45 32.88
N ARG A 24 -2.06 -32.99 31.76
CA ARG A 24 -1.39 -32.24 30.69
C ARG A 24 -2.03 -30.89 30.38
N LEU A 25 -2.79 -30.35 31.33
CA LEU A 25 -3.52 -29.09 31.21
C LEU A 25 -2.62 -27.90 30.88
N ASP A 26 -1.39 -27.90 31.41
CA ASP A 26 -0.40 -26.83 31.23
C ASP A 26 0.48 -27.01 29.98
N VAL A 27 0.25 -28.05 29.18
CA VAL A 27 0.99 -28.24 27.92
C VAL A 27 0.70 -27.08 26.99
N GLN A 28 1.75 -26.35 26.59
CA GLN A 28 1.62 -25.33 25.57
C GLN A 28 1.34 -25.98 24.22
N VAL A 29 0.17 -25.68 23.66
CA VAL A 29 -0.23 -26.11 22.32
C VAL A 29 0.16 -25.07 21.28
N SER A 30 0.23 -23.80 21.69
CA SER A 30 0.67 -22.69 20.86
C SER A 30 1.15 -21.52 21.74
N GLN A 31 1.77 -20.50 21.13
CA GLN A 31 2.30 -19.36 21.87
C GLN A 31 1.19 -18.67 22.68
N GLY A 32 1.33 -18.62 24.00
CA GLY A 32 0.36 -18.01 24.92
C GLY A 32 -0.90 -18.83 25.19
N ALA A 33 -0.95 -20.09 24.71
CA ALA A 33 -2.12 -20.94 24.87
C ALA A 33 -1.74 -22.34 25.38
N THR A 34 -2.31 -22.70 26.53
CA THR A 34 -2.23 -24.03 27.11
C THR A 34 -3.39 -24.89 26.62
N LEU A 35 -3.21 -26.21 26.61
CA LEU A 35 -4.23 -27.18 26.21
C LEU A 35 -5.55 -26.96 26.97
N SER A 36 -5.48 -26.57 28.25
CA SER A 36 -6.64 -26.25 29.07
C SER A 36 -7.56 -25.16 28.52
N LYS A 37 -7.03 -24.19 27.74
CA LYS A 37 -7.86 -23.14 27.11
C LYS A 37 -8.78 -23.68 26.01
N PHE A 38 -8.46 -24.84 25.44
CA PHE A 38 -9.21 -25.43 24.33
C PHE A 38 -10.15 -26.56 24.77
N MET A 39 -10.14 -26.93 26.04
CA MET A 39 -10.97 -28.02 26.57
C MET A 39 -12.44 -27.64 26.68
N ALA A 40 -13.28 -28.68 26.68
CA ALA A 40 -14.68 -28.57 27.09
C ALA A 40 -14.79 -28.00 28.51
N LYS A 41 -15.91 -27.34 28.81
CA LYS A 41 -16.14 -26.80 30.16
C LYS A 41 -16.33 -27.92 31.17
N ASP A 42 -16.89 -29.04 30.73
CA ASP A 42 -16.91 -30.26 31.50
C ASP A 42 -15.51 -30.89 31.55
N THR A 43 -14.87 -30.81 32.72
CA THR A 43 -13.53 -31.35 32.97
C THR A 43 -13.48 -32.88 33.04
N GLN A 44 -14.61 -33.58 32.90
CA GLN A 44 -14.65 -35.04 32.89
C GLN A 44 -14.13 -35.65 31.58
N PHE A 45 -14.04 -34.86 30.50
CA PHE A 45 -13.58 -35.35 29.20
C PHE A 45 -12.04 -35.36 29.09
N ARG A 46 -11.50 -36.58 29.04
CA ARG A 46 -10.06 -36.86 28.91
C ARG A 46 -9.49 -36.55 27.52
N TYR A 47 -10.28 -36.73 26.47
CA TYR A 47 -9.81 -36.59 25.10
C TYR A 47 -10.47 -35.37 24.46
N LEU A 48 -9.69 -34.60 23.70
CA LEU A 48 -10.20 -33.50 22.90
C LEU A 48 -9.60 -33.53 21.49
N ARG A 49 -10.36 -33.05 20.52
CA ARG A 49 -9.83 -32.74 19.18
C ARG A 49 -9.45 -31.28 19.12
N LEU A 50 -8.32 -30.98 18.49
CA LEU A 50 -7.88 -29.60 18.25
C LEU A 50 -7.10 -29.55 16.95
N GLU A 51 -7.63 -28.81 15.98
CA GLU A 51 -6.95 -28.62 14.71
C GLU A 51 -5.77 -27.64 14.87
N PRO A 52 -4.55 -27.95 14.38
CA PRO A 52 -3.40 -27.07 14.55
C PRO A 52 -3.59 -25.66 14.00
N ALA A 53 -4.35 -25.51 12.91
CA ALA A 53 -4.69 -24.21 12.33
C ALA A 53 -5.51 -23.33 13.30
N ILE A 54 -6.39 -23.93 14.12
CA ILE A 54 -7.15 -23.23 15.16
C ILE A 54 -6.23 -22.69 16.25
N ALA A 55 -5.31 -23.51 16.75
CA ALA A 55 -4.33 -23.09 17.75
C ALA A 55 -3.38 -22.01 17.20
N GLN A 56 -2.98 -22.11 15.93
CA GLN A 56 -2.14 -21.14 15.25
C GLN A 56 -2.86 -19.81 15.01
N CYS A 57 -4.13 -19.84 14.60
CA CYS A 57 -4.99 -18.66 14.48
C CYS A 57 -5.04 -17.89 15.81
N TYR A 58 -5.35 -18.57 16.91
CA TYR A 58 -5.40 -17.94 18.24
C TYR A 58 -4.05 -17.31 18.63
N SER A 59 -2.94 -18.01 18.48
CA SER A 59 -1.62 -17.44 18.80
C SER A 59 -1.26 -16.24 17.96
N LYS A 60 -1.58 -16.26 16.67
CA LYS A 60 -1.32 -15.10 15.81
C LYS A 60 -2.21 -13.91 16.19
N LEU A 61 -3.46 -14.13 16.61
CA LEU A 61 -4.33 -13.07 17.10
C LEU A 61 -3.75 -12.42 18.36
N ILE A 62 -3.35 -13.22 19.35
CA ILE A 62 -2.70 -12.72 20.57
C ILE A 62 -1.42 -11.97 20.22
N TYR A 63 -0.57 -12.52 19.35
CA TYR A 63 0.63 -11.83 18.90
C TYR A 63 0.30 -10.50 18.22
N ASN A 64 -0.66 -10.46 17.30
CA ASN A 64 -1.01 -9.25 16.56
C ASN A 64 -1.55 -8.13 17.46
N GLU A 65 -2.33 -8.48 18.49
CA GLU A 65 -2.83 -7.48 19.45
C GLU A 65 -1.71 -6.91 20.33
N ASN A 66 -0.69 -7.72 20.65
CA ASN A 66 0.32 -7.36 21.64
C ASN A 66 1.66 -6.91 21.04
N LYS A 67 1.91 -7.11 19.73
CA LYS A 67 3.23 -6.89 19.11
C LYS A 67 3.75 -5.45 19.19
N TRP A 68 2.88 -4.46 19.43
CA TRP A 68 3.26 -3.04 19.55
C TRP A 68 3.17 -2.48 20.97
N LEU A 69 2.78 -3.29 21.96
CA LEU A 69 2.69 -2.84 23.34
C LEU A 69 4.09 -2.58 23.93
N ASN A 70 4.21 -1.55 24.76
CA ASN A 70 5.42 -1.37 25.55
C ASN A 70 5.46 -2.40 26.68
N ALA A 71 6.65 -2.68 27.21
CA ALA A 71 6.82 -3.61 28.32
C ALA A 71 6.03 -3.23 29.59
N SER A 72 5.62 -1.97 29.72
CA SER A 72 4.80 -1.44 30.82
C SER A 72 3.30 -1.53 30.59
N ASP A 73 2.87 -1.73 29.34
CA ASP A 73 1.45 -1.71 28.98
C ASP A 73 0.83 -3.07 29.35
N PRO A 74 -0.40 -3.09 29.89
CA PRO A 74 -1.07 -4.34 30.20
C PRO A 74 -1.35 -5.12 28.91
N PRO A 75 -1.15 -6.45 28.90
CA PRO A 75 -1.40 -7.26 27.72
C PRO A 75 -2.88 -7.24 27.34
N ILE A 76 -3.13 -7.24 26.03
CA ILE A 76 -4.46 -7.37 25.45
C ILE A 76 -4.74 -8.86 25.30
N ASP A 77 -5.57 -9.41 26.18
CA ASP A 77 -5.93 -10.84 26.14
C ASP A 77 -7.25 -11.08 25.39
N ILE A 78 -7.34 -12.25 24.76
CA ILE A 78 -8.52 -12.75 24.07
C ILE A 78 -8.92 -14.06 24.77
N ASP A 79 -10.10 -14.04 25.39
CA ASP A 79 -10.70 -15.20 26.04
C ASP A 79 -11.20 -16.18 24.96
N ILE A 80 -10.89 -17.46 25.15
CA ILE A 80 -11.60 -18.56 24.49
C ILE A 80 -12.85 -18.85 25.32
N VAL A 81 -14.01 -18.44 24.81
CA VAL A 81 -15.32 -18.67 25.44
C VAL A 81 -15.73 -20.13 25.29
N ARG A 82 -15.46 -20.70 24.11
CA ARG A 82 -15.69 -22.10 23.74
C ARG A 82 -14.66 -22.54 22.70
N ALA A 83 -14.25 -23.80 22.75
CA ALA A 83 -13.38 -24.45 21.78
C ALA A 83 -13.87 -25.87 21.53
N PHE A 84 -13.20 -26.91 22.03
CA PHE A 84 -13.74 -28.26 21.96
C PHE A 84 -15.02 -28.38 22.80
N MET A 85 -16.02 -29.08 22.28
CA MET A 85 -17.23 -29.44 23.01
C MET A 85 -17.39 -30.95 22.99
N SER A 86 -17.92 -31.51 24.08
CA SER A 86 -18.34 -32.91 24.05
C SER A 86 -19.63 -33.07 23.22
N ASN A 87 -19.91 -34.30 22.78
CA ASN A 87 -21.17 -34.60 22.07
C ASN A 87 -22.41 -34.24 22.90
N GLU A 88 -22.33 -34.33 24.23
CA GLU A 88 -23.42 -33.99 25.15
C GLU A 88 -23.60 -32.47 25.26
N GLU A 89 -22.50 -31.73 25.44
CA GLU A 89 -22.51 -30.26 25.43
C GLU A 89 -23.05 -29.73 24.09
N GLN A 90 -22.61 -30.28 22.96
CA GLN A 90 -23.06 -29.91 21.63
C GLN A 90 -24.57 -30.07 21.49
N LYS A 91 -25.11 -31.26 21.77
CA LYS A 91 -26.55 -31.55 21.68
C LYS A 91 -27.40 -30.65 22.56
N SER A 92 -26.84 -30.17 23.67
CA SER A 92 -27.55 -29.28 24.59
C SER A 92 -27.57 -27.81 24.14
N LEU A 93 -26.63 -27.38 23.29
CA LEU A 93 -26.40 -25.96 22.97
C LEU A 93 -26.62 -25.62 21.49
N ILE A 94 -26.44 -26.57 20.59
CA ILE A 94 -26.48 -26.35 19.14
C ILE A 94 -27.46 -27.34 18.53
N GLN A 95 -28.40 -26.84 17.73
CA GLN A 95 -29.36 -27.70 17.02
C GLN A 95 -28.66 -28.47 15.91
N SER A 96 -29.10 -29.70 15.62
CA SER A 96 -28.49 -30.55 14.60
C SER A 96 -28.56 -29.99 13.17
N SER A 97 -29.42 -29.00 12.93
CA SER A 97 -29.55 -28.30 11.65
C SER A 97 -28.67 -27.05 11.54
N ASP A 98 -27.98 -26.66 12.61
CA ASP A 98 -27.11 -25.49 12.64
C ASP A 98 -25.75 -25.84 12.03
N GLU A 99 -25.21 -24.97 11.17
CA GLU A 99 -23.92 -25.19 10.50
C GLU A 99 -22.77 -25.38 11.49
N ARG A 100 -22.90 -24.86 12.71
CA ARG A 100 -21.89 -25.03 13.76
C ARG A 100 -21.85 -26.43 14.35
N TYR A 101 -22.89 -27.26 14.16
CA TYR A 101 -23.16 -28.45 14.97
C TYR A 101 -21.93 -29.33 15.18
N ASN A 102 -21.20 -29.72 14.14
CA ASN A 102 -20.03 -30.61 14.28
C ASN A 102 -18.68 -29.90 14.45
N THR A 103 -18.62 -28.60 14.24
CA THR A 103 -17.34 -27.87 14.16
C THR A 103 -16.55 -27.88 15.47
N HIS A 104 -17.24 -27.74 16.62
CA HIS A 104 -16.61 -27.74 17.94
C HIS A 104 -16.16 -29.14 18.38
N THR A 105 -16.94 -30.19 18.10
CA THR A 105 -16.55 -31.58 18.39
C THR A 105 -15.41 -32.07 17.52
N LEU A 106 -15.28 -31.55 16.30
CA LEU A 106 -14.13 -31.82 15.44
C LEU A 106 -12.88 -31.00 15.82
N GLY A 107 -12.99 -30.05 16.74
CA GLY A 107 -11.86 -29.20 17.15
C GLY A 107 -11.50 -28.13 16.11
N GLN A 108 -12.45 -27.78 15.23
CA GLN A 108 -12.29 -26.86 14.09
C GLN A 108 -12.93 -25.49 14.34
N ALA A 109 -13.40 -25.21 15.57
CA ALA A 109 -14.08 -23.96 15.90
C ALA A 109 -13.65 -23.36 17.23
N LEU A 110 -13.76 -22.03 17.32
CA LEU A 110 -13.58 -21.23 18.52
C LEU A 110 -14.70 -20.21 18.65
N GLU A 111 -15.06 -19.90 19.89
CA GLU A 111 -15.73 -18.65 20.22
C GLU A 111 -14.76 -17.77 21.02
N LEU A 112 -14.51 -16.57 20.51
CA LEU A 112 -13.52 -15.65 21.04
C LEU A 112 -14.18 -14.35 21.51
N ARG A 113 -13.59 -13.70 22.50
CA ARG A 113 -13.90 -12.32 22.87
C ARG A 113 -12.68 -11.65 23.49
N TYR A 114 -12.61 -10.33 23.46
CA TYR A 114 -11.66 -9.64 24.33
C TYR A 114 -11.96 -9.94 25.80
N ALA A 115 -10.92 -10.16 26.60
CA ALA A 115 -11.07 -10.34 28.03
C ALA A 115 -11.81 -9.15 28.66
N SER A 116 -12.59 -9.40 29.72
CA SER A 116 -13.39 -8.36 30.37
C SER A 116 -12.55 -7.19 30.91
N THR A 117 -11.31 -7.46 31.31
CA THR A 117 -10.32 -6.47 31.73
C THR A 117 -9.95 -5.49 30.62
N VAL A 118 -10.01 -5.93 29.36
CA VAL A 118 -9.72 -5.13 28.16
C VAL A 118 -10.97 -4.39 27.69
N GLN A 119 -12.13 -5.04 27.62
CA GLN A 119 -13.37 -4.41 27.16
C GLN A 119 -13.79 -3.23 28.04
N ASN A 120 -13.56 -3.33 29.35
CA ASN A 120 -13.91 -2.27 30.29
C ASN A 120 -12.93 -1.08 30.26
N SER A 121 -11.75 -1.24 29.67
CA SER A 121 -10.72 -0.19 29.67
C SER A 121 -10.88 0.80 28.51
N THR A 122 -11.36 0.34 27.34
CA THR A 122 -11.63 1.22 26.19
C THR A 122 -12.76 0.70 25.31
N SER A 123 -13.55 1.61 24.71
CA SER A 123 -14.62 1.29 23.75
C SER A 123 -14.10 0.76 22.40
N VAL A 124 -12.78 0.72 22.21
CA VAL A 124 -12.11 0.31 20.97
C VAL A 124 -12.09 -1.22 20.81
N TYR A 125 -11.97 -1.97 21.92
CA TYR A 125 -11.90 -3.42 21.90
C TYR A 125 -13.30 -4.07 21.94
N ASN A 126 -13.95 -4.10 20.79
CA ASN A 126 -15.27 -4.69 20.60
C ASN A 126 -15.26 -5.89 19.64
N ASN A 127 -16.36 -6.64 19.59
CA ASN A 127 -16.47 -7.87 18.78
C ASN A 127 -16.36 -7.61 17.27
N VAL A 128 -16.78 -6.44 16.77
CA VAL A 128 -16.61 -6.08 15.35
C VAL A 128 -15.13 -5.91 15.01
N ARG A 129 -14.35 -5.25 15.88
CA ARG A 129 -12.89 -5.14 15.70
C ARG A 129 -12.23 -6.51 15.76
N LEU A 130 -12.62 -7.36 16.71
CA LEU A 130 -12.10 -8.71 16.83
C LEU A 130 -12.40 -9.55 15.57
N LEU A 131 -13.63 -9.46 15.06
CA LEU A 131 -14.06 -10.15 13.84
C LEU A 131 -13.20 -9.74 12.63
N LYS A 132 -12.96 -8.43 12.43
CA LYS A 132 -12.06 -7.95 11.37
C LYS A 132 -10.65 -8.51 11.52
N LYS A 133 -10.11 -8.54 12.75
CA LYS A 133 -8.79 -9.13 13.01
C LYS A 133 -8.74 -10.64 12.81
N ILE A 134 -9.80 -11.36 13.14
CA ILE A 134 -9.93 -12.80 12.85
C ILE A 134 -9.83 -13.03 11.34
N VAL A 135 -10.53 -12.23 10.54
CA VAL A 135 -10.43 -12.32 9.06
C VAL A 135 -9.00 -12.07 8.59
N ASP A 136 -8.38 -10.98 9.05
CA ASP A 136 -7.04 -10.58 8.61
C ASP A 136 -5.96 -11.62 8.97
N VAL A 137 -6.07 -12.21 10.16
CA VAL A 137 -5.02 -13.04 10.75
C VAL A 137 -5.26 -14.52 10.52
N CYS A 138 -6.50 -14.98 10.71
CA CYS A 138 -6.85 -16.39 10.63
C CYS A 138 -7.24 -16.82 9.22
N GLY A 139 -7.77 -15.91 8.38
CA GLY A 139 -8.08 -16.21 6.98
C GLY A 139 -6.88 -16.81 6.23
N PRO A 140 -5.70 -16.15 6.24
CA PRO A 140 -4.49 -16.70 5.65
C PRO A 140 -3.99 -17.98 6.34
N VAL A 141 -4.24 -18.16 7.64
CA VAL A 141 -3.87 -19.41 8.33
C VAL A 141 -4.70 -20.57 7.80
N PHE A 142 -6.03 -20.42 7.77
CA PHE A 142 -6.93 -21.49 7.33
C PHE A 142 -6.76 -21.81 5.85
N HIS A 143 -6.56 -20.79 5.01
CA HIS A 143 -6.29 -20.98 3.58
C HIS A 143 -5.04 -21.82 3.32
N ASN A 144 -3.96 -21.63 4.10
CA ASN A 144 -2.75 -22.44 3.97
C ASN A 144 -2.97 -23.92 4.34
N TYR A 145 -4.03 -24.22 5.11
CA TYR A 145 -4.46 -25.58 5.44
C TYR A 145 -5.53 -26.11 4.48
N GLY A 146 -5.92 -25.35 3.45
CA GLY A 146 -6.92 -25.75 2.46
C GLY A 146 -8.37 -25.46 2.86
N PHE A 147 -8.59 -24.66 3.91
CA PHE A 147 -9.93 -24.37 4.42
C PHE A 147 -10.35 -22.92 4.18
N ASN A 148 -11.66 -22.72 4.00
CA ASN A 148 -12.35 -21.45 4.15
C ASN A 148 -12.63 -21.16 5.65
N MET A 149 -13.35 -20.08 5.91
CA MET A 149 -13.68 -19.65 7.26
C MET A 149 -15.15 -19.26 7.36
N ASN A 150 -15.79 -19.69 8.44
CA ASN A 150 -17.14 -19.28 8.80
C ASN A 150 -17.09 -18.41 10.06
N LEU A 151 -17.93 -17.38 10.10
CA LEU A 151 -17.88 -16.33 11.10
C LEU A 151 -19.28 -16.01 11.63
N GLY A 152 -19.43 -16.04 12.95
CA GLY A 152 -20.67 -15.68 13.61
C GLY A 152 -20.48 -14.51 14.57
N LEU A 153 -21.24 -13.43 14.41
CA LEU A 153 -21.20 -12.28 15.32
C LEU A 153 -22.28 -12.37 16.41
N TYR A 154 -21.84 -12.43 17.67
CA TYR A 154 -22.71 -12.50 18.85
C TYR A 154 -22.50 -11.30 19.78
N PRO A 155 -23.46 -10.98 20.67
CA PRO A 155 -23.34 -9.85 21.58
C PRO A 155 -22.14 -9.95 22.54
N LYS A 156 -21.66 -11.16 22.82
CA LYS A 156 -20.61 -11.43 23.81
C LYS A 156 -19.41 -12.19 23.26
N SER A 157 -19.42 -12.59 22.00
CA SER A 157 -18.36 -13.36 21.37
C SER A 157 -18.40 -13.26 19.85
N VAL A 158 -17.33 -13.70 19.22
CA VAL A 158 -17.21 -13.96 17.79
C VAL A 158 -16.93 -15.45 17.63
N TYR A 159 -17.77 -16.14 16.88
CA TYR A 159 -17.55 -17.51 16.45
C TYR A 159 -16.66 -17.51 15.21
N VAL A 160 -15.73 -18.44 15.16
CA VAL A 160 -14.89 -18.72 14.01
C VAL A 160 -14.75 -20.21 13.84
N SER A 161 -14.90 -20.72 12.63
CA SER A 161 -14.57 -22.10 12.30
C SER A 161 -13.87 -22.21 10.95
N MET A 162 -13.22 -23.35 10.77
CA MET A 162 -12.74 -23.82 9.48
C MET A 162 -13.86 -24.57 8.78
N ASP A 163 -13.97 -24.37 7.48
CA ASP A 163 -14.96 -25.02 6.61
C ASP A 163 -14.31 -25.34 5.26
N GLU A 164 -14.71 -26.41 4.59
CA GLU A 164 -14.16 -26.79 3.28
C GLU A 164 -14.86 -26.08 2.11
N ASP A 165 -16.11 -25.67 2.29
CA ASP A 165 -16.98 -25.28 1.17
C ASP A 165 -16.81 -23.81 0.80
N GLN A 166 -17.28 -22.89 1.64
CA GLN A 166 -17.36 -21.46 1.32
C GLN A 166 -17.12 -20.57 2.52
N PHE A 167 -16.82 -19.29 2.25
CA PHE A 167 -16.80 -18.25 3.27
C PHE A 167 -18.24 -17.90 3.65
N LEU A 168 -18.56 -17.93 4.94
CA LEU A 168 -19.90 -17.55 5.43
C LEU A 168 -19.79 -16.60 6.62
N PHE A 169 -20.60 -15.54 6.60
CA PHE A 169 -20.84 -14.69 7.75
C PHE A 169 -22.32 -14.67 8.12
N TRP A 170 -22.59 -14.68 9.42
CA TRP A 170 -23.91 -14.34 9.95
C TRP A 170 -23.82 -13.51 11.23
N SER A 171 -24.89 -12.77 11.52
CA SER A 171 -25.07 -12.06 12.78
C SER A 171 -26.27 -12.59 13.55
N SER A 172 -26.11 -12.78 14.86
CA SER A 172 -27.23 -13.12 15.75
C SER A 172 -28.24 -11.98 15.94
N SER A 173 -27.87 -10.75 15.55
CA SER A 173 -28.76 -9.59 15.55
C SER A 173 -28.25 -8.51 14.60
N GLU A 174 -29.15 -7.89 13.84
CA GLU A 174 -28.83 -6.75 12.99
C GLU A 174 -28.18 -5.59 13.77
N SER A 175 -28.52 -5.44 15.05
CA SER A 175 -27.96 -4.38 15.92
C SER A 175 -26.46 -4.49 16.17
N LEU A 176 -25.86 -5.65 15.89
CA LEU A 176 -24.42 -5.88 16.03
C LEU A 176 -23.64 -5.49 14.77
N ILE A 177 -24.31 -5.38 13.64
CA ILE A 177 -23.71 -5.03 12.36
C ILE A 177 -23.33 -3.54 12.40
N PRO A 178 -22.13 -3.15 11.90
CA PRO A 178 -21.73 -1.76 11.87
C PRO A 178 -22.75 -0.87 11.14
N GLN A 179 -22.96 0.34 11.64
CA GLN A 179 -23.85 1.31 11.00
C GLN A 179 -23.43 1.54 9.53
N GLY A 180 -24.42 1.58 8.64
CA GLY A 180 -24.21 1.76 7.21
C GLY A 180 -24.01 0.46 6.42
N PHE A 181 -24.10 -0.70 7.07
CA PHE A 181 -24.10 -2.00 6.41
C PHE A 181 -25.39 -2.78 6.70
N THR A 182 -25.91 -3.44 5.68
CA THR A 182 -26.75 -4.63 5.83
C THR A 182 -25.88 -5.86 6.12
N GLU A 183 -26.48 -6.98 6.55
CA GLU A 183 -25.75 -8.23 6.79
C GLU A 183 -25.01 -8.73 5.55
N GLN A 184 -25.68 -8.68 4.40
CA GLN A 184 -25.10 -9.09 3.12
C GLN A 184 -23.94 -8.16 2.68
N GLU A 185 -24.08 -6.85 2.87
CA GLU A 185 -22.98 -5.92 2.56
C GLU A 185 -21.79 -6.12 3.49
N PHE A 186 -22.04 -6.47 4.76
CA PHE A 186 -20.98 -6.74 5.71
C PHE A 186 -20.27 -8.08 5.45
N ASP A 187 -21.01 -9.10 5.04
CA ASP A 187 -20.48 -10.38 4.57
C ASP A 187 -19.51 -10.16 3.38
N LEU A 188 -19.98 -9.49 2.32
CA LEU A 188 -19.15 -9.15 1.16
C LEU A 188 -17.92 -8.30 1.54
N TYR A 189 -18.06 -7.41 2.52
CA TYR A 189 -16.95 -6.63 3.04
C TYR A 189 -15.91 -7.52 3.75
N LEU A 190 -16.34 -8.50 4.56
CA LEU A 190 -15.43 -9.42 5.25
C LEU A 190 -14.77 -10.40 4.27
N GLU A 191 -15.50 -10.87 3.26
CA GLU A 191 -14.93 -11.70 2.19
C GLU A 191 -13.87 -10.92 1.40
N ALA A 192 -14.18 -9.70 0.96
CA ALA A 192 -13.22 -8.83 0.27
C ALA A 192 -11.99 -8.51 1.14
N ARG A 193 -12.18 -8.39 2.45
CA ARG A 193 -11.10 -8.21 3.42
C ARG A 193 -10.24 -9.47 3.57
N ARG A 194 -10.84 -10.65 3.59
CA ARG A 194 -10.12 -11.93 3.58
C ARG A 194 -9.22 -12.04 2.35
N GLU A 195 -9.78 -11.76 1.17
CA GLU A 195 -9.01 -11.76 -0.08
C GLU A 195 -7.85 -10.74 -0.04
N ALA A 196 -8.06 -9.58 0.58
CA ALA A 196 -6.99 -8.62 0.81
C ALA A 196 -5.90 -9.15 1.74
N ALA A 197 -6.26 -9.89 2.79
CA ALA A 197 -5.31 -10.53 3.70
C ALA A 197 -4.48 -11.60 3.00
N LEU A 198 -5.10 -12.44 2.17
CA LEU A 198 -4.40 -13.44 1.35
C LEU A 198 -3.38 -12.79 0.40
N GLN A 199 -3.71 -11.61 -0.12
CA GLN A 199 -2.86 -10.83 -1.02
C GLN A 199 -1.87 -9.90 -0.30
N SER A 200 -1.73 -10.01 1.05
CA SER A 200 -0.87 -9.14 1.86
C SER A 200 -1.15 -7.64 1.70
N ARG A 201 -2.42 -7.27 1.47
CA ARG A 201 -2.88 -5.88 1.29
C ARG A 201 -3.39 -5.21 2.56
N ILE A 202 -3.48 -5.93 3.68
CA ILE A 202 -3.86 -5.35 4.97
C ILE A 202 -2.68 -4.55 5.52
N VAL A 203 -2.89 -3.27 5.80
CA VAL A 203 -1.86 -2.44 6.42
C VAL A 203 -1.68 -2.86 7.88
N ASP A 204 -0.55 -3.49 8.16
CA ASP A 204 -0.21 -4.04 9.47
C ASP A 204 1.31 -3.89 9.69
N PRO A 205 1.78 -2.72 10.17
CA PRO A 205 3.20 -2.44 10.17
C PRO A 205 4.01 -3.38 11.07
N ASP A 206 5.24 -3.66 10.65
CA ASP A 206 6.17 -4.45 11.46
C ASP A 206 6.59 -3.68 12.73
N ASP A 207 6.81 -2.37 12.61
CA ASP A 207 7.05 -1.44 13.72
C ASP A 207 6.10 -0.24 13.61
N LEU A 208 5.07 -0.21 14.46
CA LEU A 208 4.07 0.87 14.49
C LEU A 208 4.70 2.23 14.81
N LYS A 209 5.71 2.26 15.70
CA LYS A 209 6.35 3.51 16.08
C LYS A 209 7.14 4.05 14.90
N GLU A 210 7.90 3.21 14.19
CA GLU A 210 8.64 3.65 13.01
C GLU A 210 7.70 4.09 11.88
N ALA A 211 6.67 3.28 11.57
CA ALA A 211 5.70 3.58 10.53
C ALA A 211 4.97 4.91 10.78
N CYS A 212 4.56 5.18 12.03
CA CYS A 212 3.80 6.37 12.40
C CYS A 212 4.66 7.56 12.86
N PHE A 213 5.99 7.44 12.84
CA PHE A 213 6.88 8.53 13.25
C PHE A 213 7.04 9.58 12.15
N GLU A 214 6.07 10.50 12.08
CA GLU A 214 5.99 11.59 11.09
C GLU A 214 6.19 11.06 9.65
N PRO A 215 5.27 10.21 9.16
CA PRO A 215 5.37 9.63 7.82
C PRO A 215 5.31 10.71 6.74
N ALA A 216 5.99 10.45 5.62
CA ALA A 216 5.85 11.24 4.40
C ALA A 216 4.51 10.90 3.75
N VAL A 217 3.45 11.63 4.13
CA VAL A 217 2.12 11.44 3.54
C VAL A 217 1.98 12.39 2.36
N PRO A 218 1.84 11.88 1.13
CA PRO A 218 1.58 12.71 -0.03
C PRO A 218 0.32 13.54 0.16
N GLN A 219 0.31 14.77 -0.32
CA GLN A 219 -0.82 15.69 -0.16
C GLN A 219 -1.31 16.18 -1.52
N ARG A 220 -2.58 16.60 -1.58
CA ARG A 220 -3.08 17.39 -2.71
C ARG A 220 -2.45 18.78 -2.68
N GLN A 221 -2.41 19.44 -3.84
CA GLN A 221 -1.94 20.82 -3.93
C GLN A 221 -2.74 21.73 -3.00
N HIS A 222 -2.05 22.63 -2.31
CA HIS A 222 -2.68 23.56 -1.40
C HIS A 222 -1.78 24.77 -1.16
N ILE A 223 -2.34 25.97 -1.20
CA ILE A 223 -1.59 27.23 -1.01
C ILE A 223 -0.92 27.35 0.36
N ARG A 224 -1.38 26.63 1.38
CA ARG A 224 -0.77 26.57 2.72
C ARG A 224 0.08 25.31 2.96
N TYR A 225 0.35 24.54 1.91
CA TYR A 225 1.21 23.38 2.03
C TYR A 225 2.57 23.82 2.57
N LYS A 226 3.16 23.00 3.42
CA LYS A 226 4.54 23.18 3.85
C LYS A 226 5.15 21.82 4.02
N TYR A 227 6.17 21.54 3.23
CA TYR A 227 6.93 20.32 3.34
C TYR A 227 7.49 20.21 4.76
N LYS A 228 7.27 19.03 5.35
CA LYS A 228 7.83 18.66 6.64
C LYS A 228 8.71 17.46 6.40
N GLU A 229 10.00 17.62 6.63
CA GLU A 229 10.94 16.52 6.49
C GLU A 229 10.55 15.38 7.44
N PRO A 230 10.31 14.16 6.93
CA PRO A 230 10.01 13.01 7.76
C PRO A 230 11.16 12.74 8.73
N LYS A 231 10.90 12.70 10.04
CA LYS A 231 11.97 12.43 11.03
C LYS A 231 12.61 11.05 10.86
N ALA A 232 11.96 10.11 10.18
CA ALA A 232 12.57 8.85 9.77
C ALA A 232 13.81 9.06 8.87
N ILE A 233 13.76 10.03 7.95
CA ILE A 233 14.89 10.41 7.08
C ILE A 233 16.03 10.99 7.93
N LEU A 234 15.72 11.90 8.86
CA LEU A 234 16.69 12.46 9.81
C LEU A 234 17.40 11.37 10.65
N ARG A 235 16.69 10.29 11.03
CA ARG A 235 17.29 9.15 11.74
C ARG A 235 18.16 8.28 10.83
N LYS A 236 17.72 7.98 9.60
CA LYS A 236 18.51 7.23 8.61
C LYS A 236 19.83 7.94 8.30
N ARG A 237 19.81 9.27 8.16
CA ARG A 237 20.99 10.12 7.99
C ARG A 237 22.02 9.96 9.12
N ARG A 238 21.57 9.85 10.38
CA ARG A 238 22.47 9.63 11.53
C ARG A 238 23.12 8.25 11.50
N ARG A 239 22.40 7.21 11.07
CA ARG A 239 22.91 5.83 10.98
C ARG A 239 23.87 5.64 9.79
N ARG A 240 23.55 6.17 8.61
CA ARG A 240 24.36 5.99 7.38
C ARG A 240 25.67 6.77 7.34
N ARG A 241 25.83 7.83 8.14
CA ARG A 241 27.14 8.47 8.35
C ARG A 241 28.23 7.52 8.86
N GLN A 242 27.88 6.29 9.24
CA GLN A 242 28.79 5.26 9.76
C GLN A 242 29.15 4.16 8.75
N THR A 243 28.63 4.19 7.51
CA THR A 243 28.91 3.18 6.48
C THR A 243 29.89 3.70 5.42
N ALA A 244 30.87 2.87 5.03
CA ALA A 244 31.97 3.25 4.13
C ALA A 244 31.56 3.54 2.66
N ASP A 245 30.39 3.06 2.22
CA ASP A 245 29.89 3.22 0.83
C ASP A 245 28.86 4.35 0.64
N ALA A 246 28.71 5.25 1.61
CA ALA A 246 27.75 6.34 1.53
C ALA A 246 28.21 7.42 0.53
N CYS A 247 27.34 7.82 -0.40
CA CYS A 247 27.59 8.94 -1.30
C CYS A 247 27.79 10.22 -0.46
N VAL A 248 28.88 10.95 -0.70
CA VAL A 248 29.18 12.20 0.01
C VAL A 248 28.61 13.36 -0.81
N PRO A 249 27.55 14.04 -0.36
CA PRO A 249 26.95 15.14 -1.12
C PRO A 249 27.92 16.30 -1.24
N SER A 250 28.13 16.78 -2.47
CA SER A 250 29.00 17.91 -2.79
C SER A 250 28.29 18.85 -3.76
N ASP A 251 28.31 20.14 -3.47
CA ASP A 251 27.84 21.23 -4.33
C ASP A 251 28.99 21.95 -5.07
N SER A 252 30.24 21.64 -4.71
CA SER A 252 31.45 22.30 -5.22
C SER A 252 32.12 21.52 -6.36
N THR A 253 31.35 20.76 -7.15
CA THR A 253 31.88 20.01 -8.29
C THR A 253 32.09 20.93 -9.50
N ASP A 254 32.97 20.50 -10.42
CA ASP A 254 33.17 21.20 -11.70
C ASP A 254 31.87 21.27 -12.50
N PHE A 255 31.05 20.22 -12.44
CA PHE A 255 29.71 20.20 -13.03
C PHE A 255 28.83 21.31 -12.44
N CYS A 256 28.73 21.40 -11.12
CA CYS A 256 27.89 22.41 -10.46
C CYS A 256 28.33 23.84 -10.79
N THR A 257 29.64 24.08 -10.83
CA THR A 257 30.21 25.39 -11.13
C THR A 257 29.98 25.78 -12.60
N SER A 258 30.25 24.86 -13.54
CA SER A 258 30.12 25.11 -14.98
C SER A 258 28.66 25.25 -15.43
N THR A 259 27.74 24.54 -14.79
CA THR A 259 26.30 24.56 -15.16
C THR A 259 25.50 25.69 -14.52
N LEU A 260 26.08 26.49 -13.61
CA LEU A 260 25.36 27.51 -12.85
C LEU A 260 24.59 28.49 -13.74
N LYS A 261 25.21 28.99 -14.83
CA LYS A 261 24.55 29.91 -15.77
C LYS A 261 23.39 29.26 -16.51
N HIS A 262 23.53 27.98 -16.86
CA HIS A 262 22.45 27.23 -17.51
C HIS A 262 21.28 27.04 -16.54
N ARG A 263 21.54 26.66 -15.30
CA ARG A 263 20.51 26.47 -14.26
C ARG A 263 19.81 27.78 -13.89
N GLN A 264 20.55 28.89 -13.85
CA GLN A 264 19.98 30.23 -13.63
C GLN A 264 19.02 30.62 -14.76
N ALA A 265 19.38 30.38 -16.02
CA ALA A 265 18.51 30.68 -17.15
C ALA A 265 17.16 29.92 -17.06
N VAL A 266 17.18 28.66 -16.59
CA VAL A 266 15.95 27.88 -16.36
C VAL A 266 15.05 28.54 -15.30
N VAL A 267 15.65 28.97 -14.19
CA VAL A 267 14.90 29.65 -13.11
C VAL A 267 14.33 30.97 -13.60
N ASP A 268 15.11 31.78 -14.31
CA ASP A 268 14.67 33.09 -14.80
C ASP A 268 13.51 32.95 -15.81
N GLU A 269 13.58 31.95 -16.69
CA GLU A 269 12.53 31.64 -17.66
C GLU A 269 11.23 31.21 -16.97
N LEU A 270 11.31 30.24 -16.05
CA LEU A 270 10.14 29.77 -15.30
C LEU A 270 9.54 30.86 -14.41
N TRP A 271 10.38 31.65 -13.73
CA TRP A 271 9.92 32.76 -12.90
C TRP A 271 9.16 33.80 -13.74
N THR A 272 9.70 34.14 -14.92
CA THR A 272 9.06 35.07 -15.85
C THR A 272 7.71 34.54 -16.31
N LEU A 273 7.63 33.25 -16.66
CA LEU A 273 6.39 32.59 -17.08
C LEU A 273 5.34 32.60 -15.95
N MET A 274 5.72 32.17 -14.75
CA MET A 274 4.84 32.10 -13.59
C MET A 274 4.32 33.48 -13.17
N SER A 275 5.20 34.48 -13.15
CA SER A 275 4.87 35.86 -12.74
C SER A 275 3.96 36.54 -13.75
N LYS A 276 4.25 36.41 -15.06
CA LYS A 276 3.40 37.00 -16.12
C LYS A 276 1.99 36.43 -16.13
N ASN A 277 1.87 35.11 -15.95
CA ASN A 277 0.58 34.42 -16.04
C ASN A 277 -0.20 34.40 -14.72
N LYS A 278 0.29 35.08 -13.68
CA LYS A 278 -0.34 35.14 -12.34
C LYS A 278 -0.60 33.75 -11.74
N HIS A 279 0.30 32.80 -11.98
CA HIS A 279 0.19 31.44 -11.43
C HIS A 279 0.84 31.29 -10.04
N ILE A 280 1.06 32.41 -9.35
CA ILE A 280 1.61 32.47 -8.01
C ILE A 280 0.46 32.72 -7.05
N TYR A 281 0.06 31.68 -6.32
CA TYR A 281 -1.09 31.72 -5.42
C TYR A 281 -0.70 31.66 -3.93
N HIS A 282 0.56 31.38 -3.64
CA HIS A 282 1.12 31.38 -2.29
C HIS A 282 1.68 32.75 -1.95
N GLU A 283 1.44 33.20 -0.71
CA GLU A 283 1.98 34.44 -0.17
C GLU A 283 2.90 34.14 1.03
N PRO A 284 4.07 34.81 1.11
CA PRO A 284 4.57 35.83 0.18
C PRO A 284 5.16 35.23 -1.12
N GLU A 285 5.07 35.97 -2.22
CA GLU A 285 5.63 35.59 -3.54
C GLU A 285 7.13 35.25 -3.47
N SER A 286 7.88 35.91 -2.58
CA SER A 286 9.29 35.63 -2.35
C SER A 286 9.56 34.19 -1.89
N GLU A 287 8.64 33.56 -1.15
CA GLU A 287 8.80 32.16 -0.75
C GLU A 287 8.70 31.22 -1.97
N VAL A 288 7.86 31.57 -2.95
CA VAL A 288 7.75 30.81 -4.21
C VAL A 288 9.01 30.97 -5.06
N GLU A 289 9.58 32.18 -5.12
CA GLU A 289 10.86 32.42 -5.80
C GLU A 289 12.01 31.62 -5.17
N ASP A 290 12.07 31.61 -3.83
CA ASP A 290 13.05 30.85 -3.07
C ASP A 290 12.88 29.33 -3.28
N ALA A 291 11.64 28.83 -3.35
CA ALA A 291 11.36 27.43 -3.67
C ALA A 291 11.76 27.06 -5.10
N LEU A 292 11.53 27.95 -6.08
CA LEU A 292 11.95 27.73 -7.46
C LEU A 292 13.48 27.65 -7.56
N LYS A 293 14.19 28.61 -6.96
CA LYS A 293 15.65 28.62 -6.88
C LYS A 293 16.18 27.39 -6.13
N GLY A 294 15.64 27.09 -4.97
CA GLY A 294 16.06 25.94 -4.17
C GLY A 294 15.83 24.60 -4.87
N CYS A 295 14.81 24.49 -5.73
CA CYS A 295 14.54 23.27 -6.48
C CYS A 295 15.46 23.09 -7.71
N LEU A 296 15.62 24.14 -8.52
CA LEU A 296 16.24 24.04 -9.85
C LEU A 296 17.63 24.69 -9.94
N LEU A 297 17.91 25.74 -9.15
CA LEU A 297 19.22 26.39 -9.09
C LEU A 297 20.17 25.74 -8.08
N ALA A 298 19.69 24.94 -7.14
CA ALA A 298 20.57 24.18 -6.27
C ALA A 298 21.26 23.04 -7.06
N CYS A 299 22.55 22.82 -6.79
CA CYS A 299 23.31 21.69 -7.33
C CYS A 299 23.82 20.83 -6.19
N GLY A 300 23.81 19.52 -6.38
CA GLY A 300 24.47 18.62 -5.46
C GLY A 300 24.48 17.21 -6.00
N THR A 301 25.59 16.52 -5.75
CA THR A 301 25.68 15.09 -6.00
C THR A 301 24.80 14.31 -5.01
N CYS A 302 24.46 13.07 -5.37
CA CYS A 302 23.71 12.11 -4.57
C CYS A 302 22.18 12.34 -4.51
N LEU A 303 21.45 11.22 -4.46
CA LEU A 303 20.00 11.17 -4.19
C LEU A 303 19.66 11.18 -2.69
N GLU A 304 20.61 11.58 -1.84
CA GLU A 304 20.47 11.59 -0.39
C GLU A 304 21.33 12.67 0.27
N GLY A 305 21.04 12.99 1.54
CA GLY A 305 21.77 13.97 2.33
C GLY A 305 21.26 15.40 2.20
N ALA A 306 21.89 16.31 2.95
CA ALA A 306 21.33 17.64 3.24
C ALA A 306 21.03 18.50 2.00
N ILE A 307 21.80 18.34 0.92
CA ILE A 307 21.58 19.10 -0.32
C ILE A 307 20.33 18.58 -1.02
N TYR A 308 20.25 17.26 -1.27
CA TYR A 308 19.08 16.65 -1.91
C TYR A 308 17.81 16.79 -1.06
N GLU A 309 17.90 16.66 0.26
CA GLU A 309 16.79 16.86 1.21
C GLU A 309 16.22 18.29 1.10
N LYS A 310 17.07 19.32 1.02
CA LYS A 310 16.63 20.70 0.77
C LYS A 310 16.03 20.88 -0.61
N LYS A 311 16.61 20.27 -1.65
CA LYS A 311 16.02 20.29 -3.01
C LYS A 311 14.62 19.68 -2.99
N LEU A 312 14.42 18.55 -2.28
CA LEU A 312 13.13 17.89 -2.11
C LEU A 312 12.12 18.80 -1.42
N GLU A 313 12.51 19.47 -0.34
CA GLU A 313 11.68 20.47 0.36
C GLU A 313 11.22 21.57 -0.60
N HIS A 314 12.16 22.21 -1.29
CA HIS A 314 11.87 23.32 -2.19
C HIS A 314 11.02 22.88 -3.39
N CYS A 315 11.35 21.75 -4.04
CA CYS A 315 10.56 21.22 -5.14
C CYS A 315 9.16 20.82 -4.71
N SER A 316 9.01 20.20 -3.53
CA SER A 316 7.71 19.81 -3.01
C SER A 316 6.84 21.03 -2.70
N ASN A 317 7.38 22.03 -2.00
CA ASN A 317 6.68 23.28 -1.76
C ASN A 317 6.24 23.95 -3.07
N LEU A 318 7.15 24.05 -4.04
CA LEU A 318 6.87 24.65 -5.35
C LEU A 318 5.66 23.99 -6.03
N ILE A 319 5.65 22.66 -6.19
CA ILE A 319 4.54 21.98 -6.91
C ILE A 319 3.20 22.07 -6.16
N HIS A 320 3.20 22.23 -4.84
CA HIS A 320 1.96 22.36 -4.07
C HIS A 320 1.43 23.79 -4.01
N TRP A 321 2.32 24.78 -4.13
CA TRP A 321 1.98 26.21 -4.17
C TRP A 321 1.54 26.71 -5.54
N MET A 322 1.68 25.87 -6.57
CA MET A 322 1.21 26.11 -7.92
C MET A 322 -0.01 25.22 -8.23
N PRO A 323 -1.23 25.57 -7.77
CA PRO A 323 -2.45 24.83 -8.02
C PRO A 323 -2.87 24.92 -9.49
N PHE A 324 -2.18 24.18 -10.34
CA PHE A 324 -2.60 23.91 -11.71
C PHE A 324 -3.56 22.73 -11.70
N ASP A 325 -4.59 22.81 -12.53
CA ASP A 325 -5.42 21.64 -12.77
C ASP A 325 -4.58 20.51 -13.38
N LEU A 326 -4.63 19.33 -12.77
CA LEU A 326 -3.97 18.13 -13.28
C LEU A 326 -4.81 17.41 -14.34
N MET A 327 -6.06 17.85 -14.54
CA MET A 327 -7.03 17.36 -15.52
C MET A 327 -7.26 15.84 -15.44
N ASN A 328 -7.14 15.28 -14.23
CA ASN A 328 -7.33 13.86 -13.94
C ASN A 328 -8.31 13.61 -12.78
N ASP A 329 -9.17 14.59 -12.51
CA ASP A 329 -10.22 14.54 -11.50
C ASP A 329 -11.48 13.79 -11.98
N GLN A 330 -11.59 13.48 -13.27
CA GLN A 330 -12.65 12.61 -13.76
C GLN A 330 -12.29 11.13 -13.53
N LYS A 331 -13.33 10.36 -13.21
CA LYS A 331 -13.22 8.94 -12.90
C LYS A 331 -12.61 8.13 -14.07
N ASP A 332 -11.72 7.20 -13.73
CA ASP A 332 -11.12 6.19 -14.62
C ASP A 332 -10.23 6.73 -15.76
N MET A 333 -9.85 8.02 -15.69
CA MET A 333 -9.04 8.68 -16.72
C MET A 333 -7.53 8.61 -16.50
N THR A 334 -7.05 8.35 -15.29
CA THR A 334 -5.63 8.49 -14.93
C THR A 334 -4.77 7.33 -15.46
N ASN A 335 -3.72 7.68 -16.22
CA ASN A 335 -2.73 6.76 -16.77
C ASN A 335 -1.29 7.16 -16.41
N PHE A 336 -0.47 6.15 -16.11
CA PHE A 336 0.96 6.23 -15.83
C PHE A 336 1.74 5.38 -16.83
N PHE A 337 2.97 5.78 -17.13
CA PHE A 337 3.90 5.05 -18.00
C PHE A 337 5.34 5.37 -17.59
N ALA A 338 6.27 4.48 -17.94
CA ALA A 338 7.69 4.74 -17.74
C ALA A 338 8.20 5.81 -18.71
N ARG A 339 8.79 6.88 -18.17
CA ARG A 339 9.08 8.13 -18.91
C ARG A 339 9.92 7.96 -20.17
N ASP A 340 10.82 6.99 -20.19
CA ASP A 340 11.78 6.78 -21.27
C ASP A 340 11.32 5.72 -22.30
N ASN A 341 10.06 5.27 -22.18
CA ASN A 341 9.48 4.31 -23.11
C ASN A 341 8.38 4.98 -23.96
N LEU A 342 8.73 5.21 -25.24
CA LEU A 342 7.83 5.77 -26.25
C LEU A 342 6.62 4.87 -26.56
N ASP A 343 6.78 3.55 -26.45
CA ASP A 343 5.71 2.61 -26.73
C ASP A 343 4.63 2.67 -25.66
N THR A 344 5.02 2.63 -24.38
CA THR A 344 4.07 2.73 -23.26
C THR A 344 3.51 4.15 -23.13
N PHE A 345 4.27 5.18 -23.50
CA PHE A 345 3.76 6.54 -23.66
C PHE A 345 2.58 6.59 -24.64
N ALA A 346 2.74 6.06 -25.85
CA ALA A 346 1.68 6.08 -26.85
C ALA A 346 0.41 5.39 -26.32
N LEU A 347 0.56 4.26 -25.61
CA LEU A 347 -0.57 3.54 -25.03
C LEU A 347 -1.25 4.31 -23.88
N ALA A 348 -0.47 4.96 -23.02
CA ALA A 348 -0.99 5.67 -21.85
C ALA A 348 -1.62 7.03 -22.20
N CYS A 349 -1.04 7.72 -23.18
CA CYS A 349 -1.36 9.10 -23.51
C CYS A 349 -2.18 9.26 -24.79
N GLU A 350 -2.24 8.28 -25.70
CA GLU A 350 -3.03 8.37 -26.93
C GLU A 350 -4.38 7.63 -26.79
N GLY A 351 -5.49 8.36 -26.91
CA GLY A 351 -6.85 7.81 -26.82
C GLY A 351 -7.77 8.59 -25.88
N SER A 352 -8.63 7.86 -25.15
CA SER A 352 -9.59 8.39 -24.17
C SER A 352 -9.04 8.54 -22.75
N GLY A 353 -7.74 8.26 -22.56
CA GLY A 353 -7.06 8.39 -21.27
C GLY A 353 -6.36 9.72 -21.12
N HIS A 354 -6.17 10.16 -19.87
CA HIS A 354 -5.32 11.28 -19.50
C HIS A 354 -4.05 10.75 -18.84
N CYS A 355 -2.90 11.25 -19.27
CA CYS A 355 -1.60 10.90 -18.68
C CYS A 355 -0.92 12.16 -18.15
N LEU A 356 0.06 11.97 -17.27
CA LEU A 356 0.75 13.07 -16.60
C LEU A 356 1.29 14.14 -17.57
N LEU A 357 1.75 13.76 -18.77
CA LEU A 357 2.30 14.71 -19.75
C LEU A 357 1.27 15.71 -20.29
N ARG A 358 -0.02 15.41 -20.17
CA ARG A 358 -1.10 16.31 -20.59
C ARG A 358 -1.51 17.30 -19.50
N ALA A 359 -1.01 17.14 -18.27
CA ALA A 359 -1.29 18.08 -17.20
C ALA A 359 -0.50 19.40 -17.42
N PRO A 360 -1.15 20.59 -17.36
CA PRO A 360 -0.50 21.89 -17.52
C PRO A 360 0.74 22.10 -16.65
N ILE A 361 0.71 21.65 -15.39
CA ILE A 361 1.89 21.78 -14.51
C ILE A 361 3.09 20.98 -15.04
N PHE A 362 2.82 19.86 -15.68
CA PHE A 362 3.86 18.98 -16.19
C PHE A 362 4.51 19.59 -17.43
N SER A 363 3.72 20.16 -18.34
CA SER A 363 4.27 20.82 -19.52
C SER A 363 5.10 22.06 -19.18
N ILE A 364 4.83 22.71 -18.04
CA ILE A 364 5.65 23.81 -17.52
C ILE A 364 6.96 23.28 -16.89
N LEU A 365 6.89 22.33 -15.96
CA LEU A 365 8.04 21.97 -15.11
C LEU A 365 8.92 20.85 -15.66
N ALA A 366 8.34 19.89 -16.37
CA ALA A 366 9.08 18.71 -16.81
C ALA A 366 10.11 19.01 -17.90
N PRO A 367 9.86 19.90 -18.88
CA PRO A 367 10.89 20.28 -19.84
C PRO A 367 12.11 20.86 -19.13
N SER A 368 11.90 21.69 -18.10
CA SER A 368 12.97 22.35 -17.35
C SER A 368 13.94 21.37 -16.69
N VAL A 369 13.45 20.24 -16.18
CA VAL A 369 14.28 19.22 -15.52
C VAL A 369 14.82 18.14 -16.48
N LYS A 370 14.38 18.15 -17.74
CA LYS A 370 14.93 17.32 -18.83
C LYS A 370 15.86 18.10 -19.76
N LEU A 371 16.17 19.35 -19.42
CA LEU A 371 17.05 20.19 -20.23
C LEU A 371 18.44 19.58 -20.35
N ARG A 372 18.96 19.66 -21.57
CA ARG A 372 20.30 19.26 -21.91
C ARG A 372 21.15 20.48 -22.21
N TYR A 373 22.42 20.41 -21.85
CA TYR A 373 23.39 21.46 -22.11
C TYR A 373 24.59 20.89 -22.87
N ARG A 374 25.33 21.78 -23.52
CA ARG A 374 26.59 21.44 -24.20
C ARG A 374 27.73 22.05 -23.39
N PRO A 375 28.52 21.24 -22.66
CA PRO A 375 29.61 21.75 -21.80
C PRO A 375 30.67 22.51 -22.59
N ASP A 376 30.99 22.04 -23.80
CA ASP A 376 31.92 22.69 -24.74
C ASP A 376 31.22 22.92 -26.09
N PRO A 377 30.90 24.17 -26.47
CA PRO A 377 30.27 24.50 -27.75
C PRO A 377 31.00 23.95 -28.98
N ALA A 378 32.31 23.72 -28.87
CA ALA A 378 33.16 23.19 -29.93
C ALA A 378 33.13 21.65 -30.04
N ARG A 379 32.55 20.95 -29.06
CA ARG A 379 32.41 19.49 -29.04
C ARG A 379 30.95 19.08 -29.26
N SER A 380 30.75 17.87 -29.76
CA SER A 380 29.42 17.31 -30.01
C SER A 380 28.72 16.78 -28.75
N VAL A 381 29.43 16.70 -27.61
CA VAL A 381 28.92 16.11 -26.36
C VAL A 381 27.78 16.97 -25.79
N ILE A 382 26.68 16.32 -25.46
CA ILE A 382 25.49 16.91 -24.85
C ILE A 382 25.22 16.12 -23.57
N GLU A 383 25.02 16.82 -22.47
CA GLU A 383 24.82 16.25 -21.13
C GLU A 383 23.49 16.73 -20.54
N ASP A 384 22.90 15.94 -19.64
CA ASP A 384 21.68 16.31 -18.94
C ASP A 384 22.02 17.29 -17.79
N LEU A 385 21.26 18.37 -17.67
CA LEU A 385 21.47 19.39 -16.64
C LEU A 385 21.12 18.90 -15.22
N TYR A 386 20.25 17.88 -15.14
CA TYR A 386 19.77 17.26 -13.91
C TYR A 386 19.94 15.74 -13.96
N SER A 387 21.16 15.26 -14.21
CA SER A 387 21.47 13.83 -14.24
C SER A 387 21.36 13.20 -12.86
N SER A 388 21.09 11.90 -12.79
CA SER A 388 21.02 11.15 -11.52
C SER A 388 22.34 11.13 -10.75
N GLU A 389 23.46 11.31 -11.43
CA GLU A 389 24.81 11.21 -10.86
C GLU A 389 25.33 12.56 -10.37
N GLU A 390 25.25 13.60 -11.19
CA GLU A 390 25.87 14.90 -10.93
C GLU A 390 24.93 15.90 -10.27
N ASN A 391 23.62 15.86 -10.61
CA ASN A 391 22.65 16.83 -10.10
C ASN A 391 21.21 16.27 -10.12
N PRO A 392 20.89 15.23 -9.33
CA PRO A 392 19.57 14.64 -9.34
C PRO A 392 18.48 15.66 -8.97
N SER A 393 17.32 15.53 -9.62
CA SER A 393 16.13 16.34 -9.36
C SER A 393 14.95 15.47 -8.91
N PRO A 394 14.31 15.77 -7.76
CA PRO A 394 13.14 15.04 -7.30
C PRO A 394 11.85 15.43 -8.04
N MET A 395 11.88 16.51 -8.83
CA MET A 395 10.70 17.16 -9.41
C MET A 395 9.73 16.19 -10.10
N LEU A 396 10.24 15.37 -11.01
CA LEU A 396 9.37 14.52 -11.80
C LEU A 396 8.71 13.41 -10.95
N SER A 397 9.44 12.86 -9.97
CA SER A 397 8.89 11.85 -9.06
C SER A 397 7.83 12.44 -8.14
N LEU A 398 8.03 13.68 -7.68
CA LEU A 398 7.02 14.42 -6.92
C LEU A 398 5.78 14.74 -7.77
N LEU A 399 5.94 15.05 -9.06
CA LEU A 399 4.81 15.27 -9.97
C LEU A 399 4.00 13.99 -10.21
N GLU A 400 4.65 12.84 -10.35
CA GLU A 400 3.96 11.55 -10.48
C GLU A 400 3.20 11.18 -9.21
N GLU A 401 3.81 11.39 -8.04
CA GLU A 401 3.17 11.18 -6.75
C GLU A 401 1.95 12.10 -6.58
N LEU A 402 2.10 13.39 -6.91
CA LEU A 402 1.01 14.35 -6.87
C LEU A 402 -0.15 13.95 -7.80
N TYR A 403 0.17 13.54 -9.03
CA TYR A 403 -0.81 13.08 -10.00
C TYR A 403 -1.56 11.83 -9.53
N ALA A 404 -0.89 10.92 -8.83
CA ALA A 404 -1.51 9.74 -8.23
C ALA A 404 -2.49 10.09 -7.10
N ILE A 405 -2.24 11.13 -6.31
CA ILE A 405 -3.12 11.57 -5.20
C ILE A 405 -4.38 12.31 -5.69
N HIS A 406 -4.36 12.81 -6.92
CA HIS A 406 -5.53 13.42 -7.56
C HIS A 406 -6.36 12.43 -8.39
N ALA A 407 -5.87 11.20 -8.59
CA ALA A 407 -6.58 10.19 -9.37
C ALA A 407 -7.89 9.73 -8.72
N ILE A 408 -8.90 9.44 -9.54
CA ILE A 408 -10.21 8.96 -9.09
C ILE A 408 -10.61 7.70 -9.88
N GLY A 409 -11.12 6.67 -9.19
CA GLY A 409 -11.56 5.42 -9.78
C GLY A 409 -10.42 4.47 -10.14
N VAL A 410 -10.46 3.91 -11.35
CA VAL A 410 -9.46 2.97 -11.87
C VAL A 410 -8.27 3.73 -12.41
N THR A 411 -7.10 3.49 -11.81
CA THR A 411 -5.83 4.05 -12.26
C THR A 411 -5.04 3.03 -13.06
N LYS A 412 -4.49 3.42 -14.21
CA LYS A 412 -3.84 2.52 -15.16
C LYS A 412 -2.33 2.76 -15.23
N PHE A 413 -1.53 1.72 -15.12
CA PHE A 413 -0.08 1.74 -15.30
C PHE A 413 0.30 0.93 -16.53
N TRP A 414 1.00 1.55 -17.47
CA TRP A 414 1.46 0.92 -18.71
C TRP A 414 2.95 0.66 -18.60
N VAL A 415 3.33 -0.62 -18.60
CA VAL A 415 4.71 -1.05 -18.41
C VAL A 415 5.10 -2.10 -19.44
N LYS A 416 6.37 -2.10 -19.80
CA LYS A 416 6.99 -3.18 -20.58
C LYS A 416 7.42 -4.32 -19.70
N ASP A 417 8.09 -4.02 -18.60
CA ASP A 417 8.76 -4.99 -17.73
C ASP A 417 8.81 -4.54 -16.25
N GLU A 418 9.45 -5.36 -15.43
CA GLU A 418 9.59 -5.14 -13.99
C GLU A 418 10.46 -3.91 -13.64
N LYS A 419 11.34 -3.47 -14.52
CA LYS A 419 12.15 -2.26 -14.29
C LYS A 419 11.30 -1.01 -14.43
N GLU A 420 10.38 -1.02 -15.39
CA GLU A 420 9.45 0.08 -15.60
C GLU A 420 8.45 0.25 -14.46
N ILE A 421 7.88 -0.83 -13.92
CA ILE A 421 7.02 -0.69 -12.73
C ILE A 421 7.83 -0.24 -11.51
N SER A 422 9.10 -0.66 -11.40
CA SER A 422 9.99 -0.26 -10.30
C SER A 422 10.29 1.24 -10.33
N SER A 423 10.44 1.85 -11.50
CA SER A 423 10.68 3.29 -11.62
C SER A 423 9.46 4.12 -11.19
N MET A 424 8.26 3.53 -11.22
CA MET A 424 7.00 4.17 -10.82
C MET A 424 6.53 3.80 -9.40
N LYS A 425 7.41 3.21 -8.58
CA LYS A 425 7.08 2.74 -7.22
C LYS A 425 6.38 3.80 -6.35
N LEU A 426 6.82 5.05 -6.38
CA LEU A 426 6.23 6.13 -5.58
C LEU A 426 4.81 6.48 -6.02
N ALA A 427 4.58 6.56 -7.33
CA ALA A 427 3.24 6.81 -7.87
C ALA A 427 2.29 5.64 -7.55
N LEU A 428 2.79 4.41 -7.65
CA LEU A 428 2.06 3.21 -7.28
C LEU A 428 1.73 3.19 -5.77
N GLN A 429 2.68 3.59 -4.92
CA GLN A 429 2.46 3.71 -3.47
C GLN A 429 1.37 4.73 -3.15
N ALA A 430 1.44 5.92 -3.77
CA ALA A 430 0.42 6.95 -3.62
C ALA A 430 -0.98 6.46 -4.01
N ALA A 431 -1.10 5.79 -5.17
CA ALA A 431 -2.38 5.27 -5.66
C ALA A 431 -2.95 4.11 -4.80
N LEU A 432 -2.10 3.17 -4.36
CA LEU A 432 -2.53 1.99 -3.61
C LEU A 432 -2.80 2.29 -2.13
N MET A 433 -1.96 3.11 -1.50
CA MET A 433 -1.89 3.23 -0.03
C MET A 433 -2.49 4.51 0.51
N TYR A 434 -2.30 5.64 -0.19
CA TYR A 434 -2.64 6.97 0.33
C TYR A 434 -3.90 7.56 -0.30
N ASN A 435 -4.21 7.24 -1.57
CA ASN A 435 -5.38 7.79 -2.24
C ASN A 435 -6.64 6.94 -1.96
N PRO A 436 -7.64 7.45 -1.20
CA PRO A 436 -8.89 6.72 -0.96
C PRO A 436 -9.82 6.69 -2.18
N ASP A 437 -9.67 7.61 -3.13
CA ASP A 437 -10.56 7.74 -4.29
C ASP A 437 -10.18 6.77 -5.42
N VAL A 438 -9.01 6.15 -5.34
CA VAL A 438 -8.63 5.05 -6.23
C VAL A 438 -9.33 3.78 -5.80
N THR A 439 -10.18 3.23 -6.67
CA THR A 439 -10.93 2.01 -6.39
C THR A 439 -10.18 0.76 -6.81
N GLU A 440 -9.34 0.84 -7.85
CA GLU A 440 -8.56 -0.29 -8.37
C GLU A 440 -7.36 0.23 -9.19
N VAL A 441 -6.28 -0.55 -9.22
CA VAL A 441 -5.11 -0.28 -10.06
C VAL A 441 -4.97 -1.35 -11.15
N HIS A 442 -4.97 -0.95 -12.42
CA HIS A 442 -4.74 -1.85 -13.55
C HIS A 442 -3.33 -1.67 -14.09
N ILE A 443 -2.56 -2.75 -14.15
CA ILE A 443 -1.19 -2.75 -14.65
C ILE A 443 -1.18 -3.53 -15.98
N TYR A 444 -1.05 -2.81 -17.08
CA TYR A 444 -0.98 -3.39 -18.42
C TYR A 444 0.47 -3.65 -18.81
N VAL A 445 0.80 -4.93 -19.04
CA VAL A 445 2.16 -5.36 -19.38
C VAL A 445 2.26 -5.63 -20.86
N THR A 446 3.02 -4.80 -21.58
CA THR A 446 3.14 -4.90 -23.04
C THR A 446 3.97 -6.10 -23.49
N GLN A 447 4.93 -6.52 -22.69
CA GLN A 447 5.77 -7.69 -22.96
C GLN A 447 5.20 -8.95 -22.29
N SER A 448 4.69 -9.89 -23.08
CA SER A 448 3.97 -11.06 -22.54
C SER A 448 4.78 -11.91 -21.55
N ASN A 449 6.08 -12.07 -21.76
CA ASN A 449 6.97 -12.82 -20.88
C ASN A 449 7.36 -12.06 -19.60
N SER A 450 7.04 -10.76 -19.49
CA SER A 450 7.32 -9.95 -18.31
C SER A 450 6.16 -9.86 -17.33
N LYS A 451 5.00 -10.46 -17.62
CA LYS A 451 3.84 -10.42 -16.70
C LYS A 451 4.11 -11.00 -15.33
N SER A 452 4.70 -12.20 -15.27
CA SER A 452 5.03 -12.87 -14.00
C SER A 452 6.14 -12.11 -13.23
N PRO A 453 7.23 -11.64 -13.88
CA PRO A 453 8.19 -10.74 -13.24
C PRO A 453 7.56 -9.45 -12.68
N VAL A 454 6.69 -8.79 -13.44
CA VAL A 454 5.96 -7.60 -12.99
C VAL A 454 5.06 -7.93 -11.79
N GLN A 455 4.40 -9.09 -11.81
CA GLN A 455 3.59 -9.56 -10.70
C GLN A 455 4.39 -9.74 -9.42
N GLY A 456 5.52 -10.44 -9.49
CA GLY A 456 6.39 -10.60 -8.32
C GLY A 456 6.89 -9.27 -7.75
N GLU A 457 7.22 -8.30 -8.61
CA GLU A 457 7.69 -6.98 -8.14
C GLU A 457 6.57 -6.15 -7.51
N VAL A 458 5.35 -6.19 -8.07
CA VAL A 458 4.18 -5.50 -7.51
C VAL A 458 3.77 -6.12 -6.17
N GLU A 459 3.74 -7.45 -6.06
CA GLU A 459 3.43 -8.15 -4.80
C GLU A 459 4.46 -7.82 -3.71
N LYS A 460 5.74 -7.71 -4.08
CA LYS A 460 6.81 -7.24 -3.19
C LYS A 460 6.57 -5.80 -2.73
N PHE A 461 6.19 -4.89 -3.61
CA PHE A 461 5.86 -3.51 -3.24
C PHE A 461 4.63 -3.44 -2.34
N VAL A 462 3.57 -4.17 -2.66
CA VAL A 462 2.35 -4.25 -1.85
C VAL A 462 2.66 -4.69 -0.44
N LYS A 463 3.47 -5.74 -0.29
CA LYS A 463 3.92 -6.21 1.03
C LYS A 463 4.75 -5.15 1.76
N GLU A 464 5.72 -4.52 1.07
CA GLU A 464 6.53 -3.45 1.65
C GLU A 464 5.67 -2.27 2.13
N PHE A 465 4.67 -1.86 1.35
CA PHE A 465 3.75 -0.78 1.69
C PHE A 465 2.87 -1.15 2.88
N ALA A 466 2.31 -2.36 2.88
CA ALA A 466 1.47 -2.86 3.97
C ALA A 466 2.23 -2.95 5.31
N GLN A 467 3.50 -3.36 5.27
CA GLN A 467 4.35 -3.48 6.46
C GLN A 467 5.02 -2.17 6.91
N GLY A 468 5.09 -1.17 6.03
CA GLY A 468 5.65 0.15 6.33
C GLY A 468 4.61 1.25 6.58
N GLY A 469 3.34 1.01 6.24
CA GLY A 469 2.27 2.00 6.32
C GLY A 469 1.81 2.28 7.76
N CYS A 470 1.57 3.55 8.08
CA CYS A 470 0.96 3.92 9.36
C CYS A 470 -0.57 3.86 9.27
N PRO A 471 -1.26 3.00 10.07
CA PRO A 471 -2.70 2.84 10.02
C PRO A 471 -3.52 4.12 10.29
N THR A 472 -2.90 5.17 10.82
CA THR A 472 -3.54 6.49 11.05
C THR A 472 -3.58 7.37 9.80
N TYR A 473 -2.63 7.21 8.88
CA TYR A 473 -2.45 8.09 7.72
C TYR A 473 -2.64 7.38 6.38
N THR A 474 -2.72 6.05 6.39
CA THR A 474 -2.95 5.23 5.20
C THR A 474 -4.34 4.62 5.23
N ARG A 475 -4.76 4.03 4.11
CA ARG A 475 -5.89 3.11 4.09
C ARG A 475 -5.62 1.92 5.01
N GLU A 476 -6.68 1.30 5.52
CA GLU A 476 -6.58 0.03 6.26
C GLU A 476 -6.27 -1.13 5.30
N ILE A 477 -6.79 -1.05 4.07
CA ILE A 477 -6.60 -2.04 3.01
C ILE A 477 -6.08 -1.29 1.77
N LEU A 478 -4.94 -1.73 1.24
CA LEU A 478 -4.40 -1.22 -0.01
C LEU A 478 -5.39 -1.51 -1.15
N SER A 479 -5.53 -0.56 -2.08
CA SER A 479 -6.41 -0.72 -3.24
C SER A 479 -6.11 -2.04 -3.98
N PRO A 480 -7.12 -2.77 -4.46
CA PRO A 480 -6.90 -3.96 -5.27
C PRO A 480 -6.14 -3.61 -6.55
N PHE A 481 -5.39 -4.56 -7.07
CA PHE A 481 -4.66 -4.40 -8.32
C PHE A 481 -4.84 -5.62 -9.23
N ARG A 482 -4.69 -5.40 -10.54
CA ARG A 482 -4.73 -6.46 -11.55
C ARG A 482 -3.60 -6.28 -12.55
N ILE A 483 -3.01 -7.40 -12.97
CA ILE A 483 -1.99 -7.44 -14.02
C ILE A 483 -2.61 -8.05 -15.26
N MET A 484 -2.59 -7.29 -16.35
CA MET A 484 -3.42 -7.56 -17.52
C MET A 484 -2.64 -7.43 -18.82
N ASP A 485 -3.13 -8.11 -19.87
CA ASP A 485 -2.73 -7.78 -21.24
C ASP A 485 -3.27 -6.41 -21.64
N PRO A 486 -2.51 -5.64 -22.46
CA PRO A 486 -3.05 -4.50 -23.17
C PRO A 486 -4.33 -4.86 -23.93
N PRO A 487 -5.41 -4.06 -23.82
CA PRO A 487 -6.65 -4.33 -24.53
C PRO A 487 -6.43 -4.42 -26.04
N HIS A 488 -7.14 -5.33 -26.72
CA HIS A 488 -7.00 -5.59 -28.16
C HIS A 488 -7.18 -4.34 -29.04
N SER A 489 -8.06 -3.42 -28.64
CA SER A 489 -8.31 -2.15 -29.34
C SER A 489 -7.09 -1.22 -29.34
N VAL A 490 -6.26 -1.29 -28.28
CA VAL A 490 -5.08 -0.45 -28.10
C VAL A 490 -3.89 -1.04 -28.86
N ARG A 491 -3.73 -2.38 -28.89
CA ARG A 491 -2.71 -3.07 -29.72
C ARG A 491 -2.81 -2.72 -31.21
N LYS A 492 -4.04 -2.61 -31.74
CA LYS A 492 -4.26 -2.21 -33.15
C LYS A 492 -3.86 -0.76 -33.43
N ARG A 493 -4.11 0.16 -32.49
CA ARG A 493 -3.74 1.57 -32.61
C ARG A 493 -2.22 1.77 -32.52
N SER A 494 -1.55 1.12 -31.58
CA SER A 494 -0.09 1.22 -31.45
C SER A 494 0.62 0.73 -32.72
N ALA A 495 0.16 -0.36 -33.34
CA ALA A 495 0.69 -0.83 -34.62
C ALA A 495 0.54 0.19 -35.78
N LEU A 496 -0.47 1.05 -35.73
CA LEU A 496 -0.70 2.14 -36.70
C LEU A 496 0.11 3.41 -36.37
N LEU A 497 0.43 3.64 -35.10
CA LEU A 497 1.10 4.83 -34.57
C LEU A 497 2.63 4.70 -34.48
N LEU A 498 3.18 3.48 -34.56
CA LEU A 498 4.63 3.18 -34.59
C LEU A 498 5.37 3.68 -35.85
N GLY A 499 4.76 4.57 -36.65
CA GLY A 499 5.47 5.39 -37.64
C GLY A 499 6.12 6.62 -36.97
N LYS A 500 7.04 7.30 -37.67
CA LYS A 500 7.82 8.49 -37.24
C LYS A 500 7.09 9.63 -36.48
N GLY A 501 5.78 9.58 -36.32
CA GLY A 501 4.96 10.59 -35.65
C GLY A 501 5.05 10.59 -34.11
N SER A 502 5.32 9.47 -33.45
CA SER A 502 5.33 9.38 -31.97
C SER A 502 6.51 10.11 -31.32
N GLU A 503 7.70 10.06 -31.92
CA GLU A 503 8.89 10.80 -31.45
C GLU A 503 8.75 12.32 -31.67
N GLU A 504 8.20 12.72 -32.82
CA GLU A 504 7.88 14.12 -33.11
C GLU A 504 6.74 14.63 -32.22
N MET A 505 5.82 13.76 -31.79
CA MET A 505 4.71 14.10 -30.91
C MET A 505 5.13 14.19 -29.44
N MET A 506 5.99 13.30 -28.92
CA MET A 506 6.55 13.48 -27.57
C MET A 506 7.38 14.77 -27.51
N ARG A 507 8.21 15.05 -28.53
CA ARG A 507 8.90 16.35 -28.65
C ARG A 507 7.90 17.50 -28.75
N LYS A 508 6.86 17.39 -29.59
CA LYS A 508 5.82 18.43 -29.70
C LYS A 508 4.99 18.59 -28.44
N SER A 509 4.62 17.57 -27.67
CA SER A 509 3.91 17.74 -26.40
C SER A 509 4.81 18.36 -25.33
N LEU A 510 6.11 18.05 -25.35
CA LEU A 510 7.10 18.74 -24.52
C LEU A 510 7.42 20.18 -25.00
N SER A 511 7.04 20.55 -26.23
CA SER A 511 7.37 21.86 -26.85
C SER A 511 6.17 22.74 -27.23
N ARG A 512 4.94 22.21 -27.38
CA ARG A 512 3.76 22.92 -27.96
C ARG A 512 2.89 23.62 -26.94
N GLU A 513 2.85 23.19 -25.69
CA GLU A 513 1.97 23.84 -24.70
C GLU A 513 2.53 25.19 -24.21
N ILE A 514 3.81 25.50 -24.51
CA ILE A 514 4.36 26.85 -24.35
C ILE A 514 3.74 27.84 -25.37
N ASP A 515 3.41 27.37 -26.58
CA ASP A 515 2.84 28.19 -27.66
C ASP A 515 1.30 28.36 -27.56
N GLU A 516 0.58 27.37 -27.03
CA GLU A 516 -0.89 27.46 -26.87
C GLU A 516 -1.30 28.28 -25.63
N PHE A 517 -0.55 28.23 -24.52
CA PHE A 517 -0.75 29.16 -23.39
C PHE A 517 -0.42 30.62 -23.73
N SER A 518 0.36 30.85 -24.79
CA SER A 518 0.65 32.19 -25.32
C SER A 518 -0.46 32.73 -26.23
N ARG A 519 -1.48 31.93 -26.58
CA ARG A 519 -2.53 32.29 -27.55
C ARG A 519 -3.94 32.42 -26.97
N GLU A 520 -4.14 32.13 -25.68
CA GLU A 520 -5.39 32.43 -24.97
C GLU A 520 -5.17 33.46 -23.85
N ALA A 521 -4.85 34.68 -24.24
CA ALA A 521 -5.15 35.89 -23.48
C ALA A 521 -5.32 37.06 -24.47
N PRO A 522 -6.35 37.92 -24.33
CA PRO A 522 -6.44 39.17 -25.08
C PRO A 522 -5.30 40.15 -24.75
#